data_AF-A0A519KKI0-F1
#
_entry.id   AF-A0A519KKI0-F1
#
_cell.length_a   1.000
_cell.length_b   1.000
_cell.length_c   1.000
_cell.angle_alpha   90.00
_cell.angle_beta   90.00
_cell.angle_gamma   90.00
#
_symmetry.space_group_name_H-M   'P 1'
#
loop_
_entity.id
_entity.type
_entity.pdbx_description
1 polymer ?
#
loop_
_entity_poly.entity_id
_entity_poly.type
_entity_poly.pdbx_seq_one_letter_code
_entity_poly.pdbx_strand_id
1 'polypeptide(L)'
;MAPFQLFYLLLSLGVFAWAWMRGGHTERTGVALFVSAFLASFMLQAVSLRGFRLGDAFVDLALFGALVWLALRRDRWWTLVAAAFGGLTMVAHAMMFLTPNLAEAHIRMDVASRWGIGVGMILCLGAGV
;
A
#
# COMPACT_ATOMS: atom_id res chain seq x y z
N MET A 1 13.19 11.53 -10.36
CA MET A 1 12.66 10.44 -9.53
C MET A 1 13.79 9.52 -9.14
N ALA A 2 13.82 9.01 -7.91
CA ALA A 2 14.84 8.03 -7.52
C ALA A 2 14.64 6.73 -8.33
N PRO A 3 15.71 6.00 -8.69
CA PRO A 3 15.62 4.78 -9.52
C PRO A 3 14.60 3.77 -9.00
N PHE A 4 14.53 3.64 -7.68
CA PHE A 4 13.62 2.72 -7.02
C PHE A 4 12.14 3.16 -7.09
N GLN A 5 11.85 4.46 -7.09
CA GLN A 5 10.47 4.96 -7.31
C GLN A 5 9.99 4.63 -8.73
N LEU A 6 10.88 4.79 -9.72
CA LEU A 6 10.58 4.42 -11.10
C LEU A 6 10.34 2.92 -11.22
N PHE A 7 11.18 2.09 -10.60
CA PHE A 7 10.97 0.64 -10.52
C PHE A 7 9.59 0.29 -9.93
N TYR A 8 9.24 0.87 -8.76
CA TYR A 8 7.96 0.60 -8.12
C TYR A 8 6.77 1.01 -8.99
N LEU A 9 6.85 2.17 -9.63
CA LEU A 9 5.80 2.66 -10.52
C LEU A 9 5.62 1.72 -11.72
N LEU A 10 6.71 1.33 -12.38
CA LEU A 10 6.67 0.43 -13.53
C LEU A 10 6.17 -0.96 -13.13
N LEU A 11 6.61 -1.48 -11.98
CA LEU A 11 6.12 -2.73 -11.41
C LEU A 11 4.61 -2.67 -11.16
N SER A 12 4.15 -1.61 -10.51
CA SER A 12 2.73 -1.40 -10.18
C SER A 12 1.88 -1.35 -11.45
N LEU A 13 2.28 -0.53 -12.44
CA LEU A 13 1.57 -0.43 -13.71
C LEU A 13 1.56 -1.75 -14.48
N GLY A 14 2.68 -2.47 -14.50
CA GLY A 14 2.79 -3.78 -15.15
C GLY A 14 1.88 -4.82 -14.51
N VAL A 15 1.91 -4.93 -13.18
CA VAL A 15 1.04 -5.86 -12.44
C VAL A 15 -0.43 -5.46 -12.55
N PHE A 16 -0.75 -4.18 -12.49
CA PHE A 16 -2.15 -3.73 -12.64
C PHE A 16 -2.69 -4.03 -14.03
N ALA A 17 -1.92 -3.76 -15.09
CA ALA A 17 -2.31 -4.11 -16.45
C ALA A 17 -2.52 -5.63 -16.58
N TRP A 18 -1.58 -6.42 -16.07
CA TRP A 18 -1.66 -7.88 -16.07
C TRP A 18 -2.91 -8.40 -15.33
N ALA A 19 -3.13 -7.94 -14.10
CA ALA A 19 -4.27 -8.31 -13.27
C ALA A 19 -5.59 -7.83 -13.85
N TRP A 20 -5.61 -6.68 -14.52
CA TRP A 20 -6.81 -6.18 -15.17
C TRP A 20 -7.19 -7.02 -16.39
N MET A 21 -6.21 -7.35 -17.23
CA MET A 21 -6.41 -8.10 -18.47
C MET A 21 -6.68 -9.58 -18.23
N ARG A 22 -5.91 -10.23 -17.34
CA ARG A 22 -5.97 -11.68 -17.13
C ARG A 22 -6.61 -12.12 -15.82
N GLY A 23 -6.67 -11.23 -14.83
CA GLY A 23 -7.25 -11.56 -13.53
C GLY A 23 -8.77 -11.67 -13.57
N GLY A 24 -9.32 -12.36 -12.56
CA GLY A 24 -10.75 -12.46 -12.33
C GLY A 24 -11.33 -11.21 -11.67
N HIS A 25 -12.59 -11.31 -11.24
CA HIS A 25 -13.29 -10.20 -10.60
C HIS A 25 -12.60 -9.74 -9.30
N THR A 26 -12.01 -10.67 -8.55
CA THR A 26 -11.28 -10.38 -7.31
C THR A 26 -10.00 -9.58 -7.58
N GLU A 27 -9.21 -9.96 -8.59
CA GLU A 27 -7.97 -9.29 -8.96
C GLU A 27 -8.24 -7.89 -9.53
N ARG A 28 -9.27 -7.74 -10.36
CA ARG A 28 -9.72 -6.43 -10.87
C ARG A 28 -10.19 -5.50 -9.75
N THR A 29 -10.86 -6.06 -8.73
CA THR A 29 -11.23 -5.30 -7.52
C THR A 29 -9.96 -4.87 -6.78
N GLY A 30 -8.96 -5.74 -6.65
CA GLY A 30 -7.65 -5.40 -6.09
C GLY A 30 -7.00 -4.21 -6.80
N VAL A 31 -6.95 -4.23 -8.14
CA VAL A 31 -6.45 -3.10 -8.94
C VAL A 31 -7.21 -1.82 -8.61
N ALA A 32 -8.54 -1.87 -8.58
CA ALA A 32 -9.36 -0.70 -8.28
C ALA A 32 -9.08 -0.14 -6.87
N LEU A 33 -8.86 -1.00 -5.87
CA LEU A 33 -8.49 -0.61 -4.51
C LEU A 33 -7.12 0.08 -4.48
N PHE A 34 -6.10 -0.49 -5.13
CA PHE A 34 -4.77 0.14 -5.16
C PHE A 34 -4.76 1.46 -5.92
N VAL A 35 -5.45 1.56 -7.06
CA VAL A 35 -5.54 2.80 -7.83
C VAL A 35 -6.31 3.88 -7.06
N SER A 36 -7.42 3.52 -6.42
CA SER A 36 -8.19 4.47 -5.60
C SER A 36 -7.39 4.94 -4.39
N ALA A 37 -6.63 4.07 -3.73
CA ALA A 37 -5.72 4.45 -2.65
C ALA A 37 -4.62 5.40 -3.15
N PHE A 38 -4.02 5.14 -4.31
CA PHE A 38 -3.03 6.04 -4.90
C PHE A 38 -3.59 7.45 -5.15
N LEU A 39 -4.78 7.53 -5.76
CA LEU A 39 -5.44 8.82 -6.01
C LEU A 39 -5.81 9.52 -4.69
N ALA A 40 -6.31 8.78 -3.70
CA ALA A 40 -6.65 9.33 -2.39
C ALA A 40 -5.42 9.88 -1.65
N SER A 41 -4.28 9.17 -1.70
CA SER A 41 -3.01 9.63 -1.10
C SER A 41 -2.54 10.92 -1.78
N PHE A 42 -2.63 11.02 -3.11
CA PHE A 42 -2.30 12.26 -3.83
C PHE A 42 -3.17 13.44 -3.37
N MET A 43 -4.48 13.23 -3.19
CA MET A 43 -5.40 14.29 -2.74
C MET A 43 -5.19 14.69 -1.27
N LEU A 44 -4.78 13.75 -0.42
CA LEU A 44 -4.59 13.95 1.01
C LEU A 44 -3.13 14.25 1.40
N GLN A 45 -2.24 14.43 0.43
CA GLN A 45 -0.81 14.64 0.67
C GLN A 45 -0.52 15.87 1.56
N ALA A 46 -1.34 16.91 1.47
CA ALA A 46 -1.20 18.13 2.27
C ALA A 46 -1.65 17.96 3.74
N VAL A 47 -2.41 16.89 4.05
CA VAL A 47 -2.94 16.63 5.39
C VAL A 47 -1.84 16.03 6.25
N SER A 48 -1.21 16.89 7.06
CA SER A 48 -0.17 16.49 8.01
C SER A 48 -0.42 17.10 9.38
N LEU A 49 0.04 16.40 10.43
CA LEU A 49 -0.07 16.84 11.82
C LEU A 49 1.31 16.78 12.46
N ARG A 50 1.91 17.94 12.77
CA ARG A 50 3.24 18.02 13.40
C ARG A 50 4.31 17.19 12.66
N GLY A 51 4.33 17.26 11.32
CA GLY A 51 5.25 16.49 10.48
C GLY A 51 4.83 15.04 10.20
N PHE A 52 3.84 14.50 10.91
CA PHE A 52 3.27 13.19 10.62
C PHE A 52 2.32 13.26 9.41
N ARG A 53 2.51 12.38 8.43
CA ARG A 53 1.74 12.32 7.18
C ARG A 53 0.38 11.65 7.40
N LEU A 54 -0.49 12.36 8.11
CA LEU A 54 -1.79 11.87 8.57
C LEU A 54 -2.71 11.43 7.42
N GLY A 55 -2.69 12.16 6.30
CA GLY A 55 -3.44 11.80 5.10
C GLY A 55 -3.08 10.41 4.56
N ASP A 56 -1.79 10.13 4.42
CA ASP A 56 -1.29 8.83 3.97
C ASP A 56 -1.68 7.71 4.94
N ALA A 57 -1.63 7.97 6.25
CA ALA A 57 -2.02 7.01 7.28
C ALA A 57 -3.50 6.59 7.16
N PHE A 58 -4.40 7.55 6.93
CA PHE A 58 -5.82 7.27 6.75
C PHE A 58 -6.11 6.50 5.46
N VAL A 59 -5.40 6.83 4.37
CA VAL A 59 -5.54 6.12 3.10
C VAL A 59 -5.07 4.67 3.24
N ASP A 60 -3.90 4.46 3.85
CA ASP A 60 -3.35 3.12 4.07
C ASP A 60 -4.23 2.32 5.03
N LEU A 61 -4.87 2.95 6.03
CA LEU A 61 -5.85 2.31 6.91
C LEU A 61 -7.12 1.89 6.17
N ALA A 62 -7.64 2.75 5.29
CA ALA A 62 -8.80 2.43 4.46
C ALA A 62 -8.49 1.29 3.49
N LEU A 63 -7.30 1.31 2.86
CA LEU A 63 -6.84 0.23 1.99
C LEU A 63 -6.69 -1.08 2.77
N PHE A 64 -6.08 -1.05 3.96
CA PHE A 64 -5.99 -2.23 4.82
C PHE A 64 -7.36 -2.81 5.15
N GLY A 65 -8.31 -1.96 5.56
CA GLY A 65 -9.69 -2.38 5.83
C GLY A 65 -10.36 -3.01 4.59
N ALA A 66 -10.15 -2.43 3.41
CA ALA A 66 -10.67 -2.96 2.15
C ALA A 66 -10.04 -4.32 1.77
N LEU A 67 -8.73 -4.50 2.00
CA LEU A 67 -8.03 -5.76 1.77
C LEU A 67 -8.48 -6.85 2.75
N VAL A 68 -8.67 -6.51 4.03
CA VAL A 68 -9.26 -7.43 5.03
C VAL A 68 -10.67 -7.83 4.62
N TRP A 69 -11.51 -6.86 4.23
CA TRP A 69 -12.85 -7.14 3.73
C TRP A 69 -12.84 -8.06 2.50
N LEU A 70 -11.91 -7.83 1.57
CA LEU A 70 -11.75 -8.66 0.38
C LEU A 70 -11.31 -10.08 0.75
N ALA A 71 -10.36 -10.23 1.68
CA ALA A 71 -9.86 -11.50 2.16
C ALA A 71 -10.94 -12.34 2.88
N LEU A 72 -11.83 -11.70 3.63
CA LEU A 72 -12.93 -12.38 4.29
C LEU A 72 -14.06 -12.81 3.34
N ARG A 73 -14.15 -12.22 2.14
CA ARG A 73 -15.22 -12.50 1.17
C ARG A 73 -14.81 -13.36 -0.01
N ARG A 74 -13.51 -13.45 -0.30
CA ARG A 74 -12.98 -14.12 -1.49
C ARG A 74 -11.97 -15.16 -1.07
N ASP A 75 -12.19 -16.40 -1.52
CA ASP A 75 -11.29 -17.52 -1.27
C ASP A 75 -10.07 -17.47 -2.20
N ARG A 76 -9.22 -16.46 -1.99
CA ARG A 76 -8.01 -16.21 -2.76
C ARG A 76 -6.87 -15.93 -1.79
N TRP A 77 -5.88 -16.81 -1.75
CA TRP A 77 -4.78 -16.72 -0.80
C TRP A 77 -4.06 -15.35 -0.84
N TRP A 78 -3.95 -14.73 -2.02
CA TRP A 78 -3.21 -13.48 -2.20
C TRP A 78 -3.82 -12.31 -1.44
N THR A 79 -5.14 -12.28 -1.25
CA THR A 79 -5.84 -11.18 -0.57
C THR A 79 -5.49 -11.15 0.92
N LEU A 80 -5.37 -12.32 1.55
CA LEU A 80 -4.93 -12.46 2.94
C LEU A 80 -3.49 -11.99 3.12
N VAL A 81 -2.59 -12.38 2.21
CA VAL A 81 -1.18 -11.95 2.26
C VAL A 81 -1.05 -10.45 2.02
N ALA A 82 -1.80 -9.89 1.07
CA ALA A 82 -1.85 -8.45 0.84
C ALA A 82 -2.39 -7.69 2.07
N ALA A 83 -3.42 -8.22 2.74
CA ALA A 83 -3.93 -7.66 3.99
C ALA A 83 -2.88 -7.71 5.11
N ALA A 84 -2.09 -8.78 5.21
CA ALA A 84 -0.99 -8.88 6.18
C ALA A 84 0.08 -7.80 5.95
N PHE A 85 0.47 -7.56 4.69
CA PHE A 85 1.32 -6.41 4.34
C PHE A 85 0.65 -5.08 4.71
N GLY A 86 -0.67 -4.95 4.56
CA GLY A 86 -1.44 -3.78 5.02
C GLY A 86 -1.31 -3.56 6.51
N GLY A 87 -1.40 -4.64 7.29
CA GLY A 87 -1.15 -4.61 8.73
C GLY A 87 0.27 -4.14 9.06
N LEU A 88 1.29 -4.62 8.33
CA LEU A 88 2.67 -4.15 8.52
C LEU A 88 2.82 -2.65 8.21
N THR A 89 2.15 -2.14 7.18
CA THR A 89 2.10 -0.70 6.90
C THR A 89 1.47 0.08 8.07
N MET A 90 0.41 -0.45 8.69
CA MET A 90 -0.22 0.19 9.87
C MET A 90 0.72 0.20 11.07
N VAL A 91 1.46 -0.88 11.30
CA VAL A 91 2.49 -0.92 12.35
C VAL A 91 3.56 0.14 12.09
N ALA A 92 4.03 0.32 10.85
CA ALA A 92 4.98 1.37 10.51
C ALA A 92 4.44 2.78 10.84
N HIS A 93 3.18 3.06 10.51
CA HIS A 93 2.53 4.33 10.88
C HIS A 93 2.42 4.53 12.39
N ALA A 94 2.05 3.48 13.13
CA ALA A 94 1.95 3.54 14.58
C ALA A 94 3.33 3.83 15.22
N MET A 95 4.39 3.20 14.74
CA MET A 95 5.76 3.43 15.23
C MET A 95 6.22 4.87 14.98
N MET A 96 5.95 5.40 13.78
CA MET A 96 6.27 6.79 13.43
C MET A 96 5.48 7.81 14.25
N PHE A 97 4.22 7.51 14.57
CA PHE A 97 3.38 8.38 15.39
C PHE A 97 3.81 8.37 16.87
N LEU A 98 4.11 7.18 17.42
CA LEU A 98 4.50 7.02 18.82
C LEU A 98 5.91 7.50 19.12
N THR A 99 6.78 7.57 18.12
CA THR A 99 8.18 7.96 18.28
C THR A 99 8.55 9.10 17.35
N PRO A 100 8.17 10.35 17.66
CA PRO A 100 8.41 11.50 16.79
C PRO A 100 9.88 11.71 16.45
N ASN A 101 10.79 11.34 17.35
CA ASN A 101 12.24 11.50 17.15
C ASN A 101 12.81 10.53 16.08
N LEU A 102 12.14 9.40 15.82
CA LEU A 102 12.48 8.52 14.69
C LEU A 102 12.20 9.20 13.34
N ALA A 103 11.19 10.07 13.29
CA ALA A 103 10.82 10.80 12.10
C ALA A 103 11.82 11.88 11.71
N GLU A 104 12.72 12.30 12.60
CA GLU A 104 13.79 13.26 12.27
C GLU A 104 15.09 12.54 11.96
N ALA A 105 15.44 11.51 12.75
CA ALA A 105 16.70 10.78 12.61
C ALA A 105 16.70 9.74 11.48
N HIS A 106 15.56 9.10 11.18
CA HIS A 106 15.51 7.87 10.37
C HIS A 106 14.46 7.90 9.24
N ILE A 107 14.14 9.08 8.71
CA ILE A 107 13.21 9.30 7.57
C ILE A 107 13.45 8.31 6.43
N ARG A 108 14.71 8.06 6.08
CA ARG A 108 15.07 7.18 4.96
C ARG A 108 14.68 5.72 5.21
N MET A 109 14.79 5.26 6.46
CA MET A 109 14.44 3.88 6.85
C MET A 109 12.92 3.69 6.87
N ASP A 110 12.17 4.67 7.39
CA ASP A 110 10.71 4.67 7.33
C ASP A 110 10.21 4.57 5.88
N VAL A 111 10.69 5.49 5.04
CA VAL A 111 10.34 5.50 3.61
C VAL A 111 10.68 4.15 2.98
N ALA A 112 11.93 3.66 3.13
CA ALA A 112 12.35 2.38 2.56
C ALA A 112 11.48 1.19 2.99
N SER A 113 11.13 1.12 4.28
CA SER A 113 10.28 0.06 4.82
C SER A 113 8.90 0.04 4.17
N ARG A 114 8.26 1.21 4.04
CA ARG A 114 6.93 1.36 3.44
C ARG A 114 6.91 0.98 1.97
N TRP A 115 7.93 1.37 1.21
CA TRP A 115 8.01 0.94 -0.19
C TRP A 115 8.29 -0.56 -0.33
N GLY A 116 9.12 -1.16 0.53
CA GLY A 116 9.35 -2.61 0.53
C GLY A 116 8.05 -3.38 0.79
N ILE A 117 7.27 -2.93 1.77
CA ILE A 117 5.93 -3.47 2.06
C ILE A 117 4.99 -3.28 0.86
N GLY A 118 5.00 -2.09 0.25
CA GLY A 118 4.22 -1.80 -0.96
C GLY A 118 4.57 -2.74 -2.12
N VAL A 119 5.85 -3.00 -2.37
CA VAL A 119 6.29 -3.97 -3.40
C VAL A 119 5.70 -5.34 -3.10
N GLY A 120 5.74 -5.77 -1.84
CA GLY A 120 5.11 -7.02 -1.39
C GLY A 120 3.63 -7.09 -1.73
N MET A 121 2.85 -6.05 -1.42
CA MET A 121 1.42 -5.98 -1.77
C MET A 121 1.15 -6.11 -3.27
N ILE A 122 1.92 -5.38 -4.08
CA ILE A 122 1.77 -5.40 -5.54
C ILE A 122 2.10 -6.79 -6.07
N LEU A 123 3.18 -7.41 -5.59
CA LEU A 123 3.56 -8.76 -6.00
C LEU A 123 2.51 -9.80 -5.56
N CYS A 124 1.86 -9.65 -4.41
CA CYS A 124 0.75 -10.51 -4.02
C CYS A 124 -0.38 -10.47 -5.04
N LEU A 125 -0.81 -9.27 -5.47
CA LEU A 125 -1.82 -9.15 -6.51
C LEU A 125 -1.36 -9.84 -7.80
N GLY A 126 -0.12 -9.61 -8.23
CA GLY A 126 0.44 -10.25 -9.43
C GLY A 126 0.48 -11.78 -9.35
N ALA A 127 0.82 -12.33 -8.18
CA ALA A 127 0.85 -13.77 -7.92
C ALA A 127 -0.55 -14.41 -7.82
N GLY A 128 -1.59 -13.59 -7.65
CA GLY A 128 -2.98 -14.00 -7.59
C GLY A 128 -3.68 -14.15 -8.95
N VAL A 129 -3.08 -13.62 -10.01
CA VAL A 129 -3.57 -13.65 -11.41
C VAL A 129 -3.22 -14.97 -12.06
#